data_AF-A0AAE1C013-F1
#
_entry.id   AF-A0AAE1C013-F1
#
_cell.length_a   1.000
_cell.length_b   1.000
_cell.length_c   1.000
_cell.angle_alpha   90.00
_cell.angle_beta   90.00
_cell.angle_gamma   90.00
#
_symmetry.space_group_name_H-M   'P 1'
#
loop_
_entity.id
_entity.type
_entity.pdbx_description
1 polymer ?
#
loop_
_entity_poly.entity_id
_entity_poly.type
_entity_poly.pdbx_seq_one_letter_code
_entity_poly.pdbx_strand_id
1 'polypeptide(L)'
;MIIFPLPSPPSFFRDFYMWQSDSYGNCFTFNSPNLYQVDNGTYTKDDYVRYTSNSGYQYGLRLTLNLDLKNYVSLLSPEVGVRVVVHQPSVTPIPEEEGFSLHRVTLTSNWPQN
;
A
#
# COMPACT_ATOMS: atom_id res chain seq x y z
N MET A 1 2.66 1.94 -0.21
CA MET A 1 1.61 1.99 -1.24
C MET A 1 1.37 0.58 -1.80
N ILE A 2 0.11 0.19 -2.01
CA ILE A 2 -0.32 -1.12 -2.53
C ILE A 2 -1.42 -0.88 -3.56
N ILE A 3 -1.42 -1.60 -4.68
CA ILE A 3 -2.35 -1.39 -5.79
C ILE A 3 -3.41 -2.51 -5.83
N PHE A 4 -4.69 -2.17 -6.04
CA PHE A 4 -5.77 -3.15 -6.27
C PHE A 4 -6.71 -2.75 -7.44
N PRO A 5 -7.09 -3.69 -8.33
CA PRO A 5 -8.32 -3.59 -9.11
C PRO A 5 -9.54 -4.07 -8.28
N LEU A 6 -10.70 -3.45 -8.51
CA LEU A 6 -12.01 -3.50 -7.80
C LEU A 6 -12.63 -4.92 -7.55
N PRO A 7 -13.69 -5.10 -6.69
CA PRO A 7 -14.56 -4.10 -6.04
C PRO A 7 -14.73 -4.20 -4.49
N SER A 8 -15.15 -3.05 -3.95
CA SER A 8 -15.59 -2.61 -2.60
C SER A 8 -14.87 -3.13 -1.33
N PRO A 9 -14.43 -2.22 -0.43
CA PRO A 9 -13.55 -2.60 0.66
C PRO A 9 -14.32 -2.84 1.99
N PRO A 10 -14.07 -3.93 2.74
CA PRO A 10 -14.56 -4.09 4.12
C PRO A 10 -13.92 -3.06 5.08
N SER A 11 -14.37 -3.04 6.34
CA SER A 11 -13.91 -2.12 7.43
C SER A 11 -12.38 -2.03 7.65
N PHE A 12 -11.60 -2.92 7.03
CA PHE A 12 -10.14 -2.93 6.95
C PHE A 12 -9.52 -1.68 6.27
N PHE A 13 -10.26 -0.96 5.44
CA PHE A 13 -9.71 0.15 4.64
C PHE A 13 -9.62 1.49 5.38
N ARG A 14 -10.05 1.56 6.63
CA ARG A 14 -9.91 2.77 7.46
C ARG A 14 -8.46 3.15 7.77
N ASP A 15 -7.53 2.20 7.62
CA ASP A 15 -6.10 2.39 7.86
C ASP A 15 -5.31 2.66 6.57
N PHE A 16 -5.98 2.83 5.42
CA PHE A 16 -5.36 3.10 4.13
C PHE A 16 -5.96 4.35 3.46
N TYR A 17 -5.12 5.31 3.10
CA TYR A 17 -5.52 6.41 2.23
C TYR A 17 -5.61 5.88 0.80
N MET A 18 -6.79 6.03 0.18
CA MET A 18 -7.00 5.63 -1.21
C MET A 18 -6.79 6.83 -2.14
N TRP A 19 -6.07 6.61 -3.24
CA TRP A 19 -5.93 7.54 -4.35
C TRP A 19 -5.79 6.74 -5.66
N GLN A 20 -5.80 7.41 -6.81
CA GLN A 20 -5.75 6.76 -8.12
C GLN A 20 -4.53 7.21 -8.91
N SER A 21 -3.88 6.25 -9.59
CA SER A 21 -2.83 6.48 -10.59
C SER A 21 -3.38 6.09 -11.95
N ASP A 22 -3.08 6.90 -12.97
CA ASP A 22 -3.47 6.61 -14.35
C ASP A 22 -2.76 5.37 -14.90
N SER A 23 -1.53 5.12 -14.44
CA SER A 23 -0.70 3.98 -14.87
C SER A 23 -1.06 2.68 -14.15
N TYR A 24 -1.53 2.76 -12.91
CA TYR A 24 -1.64 1.59 -12.01
C TYR A 24 -3.03 1.37 -11.39
N GLY A 25 -3.98 2.29 -11.55
CA GLY A 25 -5.32 2.18 -10.99
C GLY A 25 -5.38 2.56 -9.50
N ASN A 26 -6.15 1.82 -8.69
CA ASN A 26 -6.36 2.22 -7.30
C ASN A 26 -5.12 1.93 -6.45
N CYS A 27 -4.72 2.92 -5.68
CA CYS A 27 -3.54 2.94 -4.85
C CYS A 27 -3.94 3.13 -3.39
N PHE A 28 -3.30 2.38 -2.49
CA PHE A 28 -3.61 2.35 -1.07
C PHE A 28 -2.34 2.62 -0.26
N THR A 29 -2.34 3.70 0.52
CA THR A 29 -1.20 4.11 1.34
C THR A 29 -1.52 3.89 2.81
N PHE A 30 -0.93 2.87 3.41
CA PHE A 30 -0.89 2.70 4.86
C PHE A 30 -0.07 3.81 5.50
N ASN A 31 -0.45 4.24 6.71
CA ASN A 31 0.30 5.24 7.47
C ASN A 31 0.43 6.61 6.76
N SER A 32 -0.59 6.99 5.97
CA SER A 32 -0.64 8.29 5.30
C SER A 32 -1.22 9.35 6.23
N PRO A 33 -0.67 10.58 6.26
CA PRO A 33 -1.27 11.71 6.96
C PRO A 33 -2.61 12.13 6.33
N ASN A 34 -2.85 11.79 5.06
CA ASN A 34 -4.09 12.10 4.33
C ASN A 34 -5.29 11.23 4.74
N LEU A 35 -5.09 10.25 5.62
CA LEU A 35 -6.17 9.42 6.16
C LEU A 35 -7.16 10.19 7.03
N TYR A 36 -6.81 11.39 7.48
CA TYR A 36 -7.53 12.10 8.52
C TYR A 36 -8.10 13.40 7.96
N GLN A 37 -9.43 13.47 7.88
CA GLN A 37 -10.15 14.68 7.49
C GLN A 37 -10.42 15.55 8.71
N VAL A 38 -10.56 16.84 8.43
CA VAL A 38 -10.83 17.89 9.41
C VAL A 38 -12.34 17.97 9.63
N ASP A 39 -12.83 17.62 10.82
CA ASP A 39 -14.19 18.00 11.22
C ASP A 39 -14.15 19.38 11.87
N ASN A 40 -14.90 20.35 11.32
CA ASN A 40 -15.07 21.70 11.90
C ASN A 40 -13.75 22.43 12.24
N GLY A 41 -12.76 22.39 11.35
CA GLY A 41 -11.45 23.05 11.59
C GLY A 41 -10.58 22.37 12.66
N THR A 42 -11.05 21.26 13.23
CA THR A 42 -10.32 20.46 14.22
C THR A 42 -9.93 19.15 13.56
N TYR A 43 -8.63 18.84 13.53
CA TYR A 43 -8.17 17.54 13.07
C TYR A 43 -8.65 16.47 14.06
N THR A 44 -9.72 15.74 13.76
CA THR A 44 -10.23 14.64 14.60
C THR A 44 -9.80 13.29 14.04
N LYS A 45 -8.49 13.08 14.05
CA LYS A 45 -7.86 11.87 14.62
C LYS A 45 -6.35 12.12 14.63
N ASP A 46 -5.86 12.35 15.83
CA ASP A 46 -4.49 12.76 16.17
C ASP A 46 -3.39 11.91 15.51
N ASP A 47 -2.50 12.59 14.78
CA ASP A 47 -1.05 12.67 15.03
C ASP A 47 -0.16 11.41 15.00
N TYR A 48 -0.67 10.22 14.68
CA TYR A 48 0.18 9.03 14.70
C TYR A 48 0.51 8.51 13.31
N VAL A 49 1.59 9.09 12.75
CA VAL A 49 2.55 8.25 12.01
C VAL A 49 2.85 7.06 12.93
N ARG A 50 2.50 5.87 12.48
CA ARG A 50 2.76 4.64 13.22
C ARG A 50 4.24 4.34 13.17
N TYR A 51 4.83 4.11 14.34
CA TYR A 51 6.20 3.66 14.50
C TYR A 51 6.20 2.25 15.09
N THR A 52 7.22 1.47 14.75
CA THR A 52 7.50 0.22 15.46
C THR A 52 8.65 0.44 16.44
N SER A 53 8.52 -0.09 17.65
CA SER A 53 9.61 -0.13 18.63
C SER A 53 10.50 -1.37 18.47
N ASN A 54 10.05 -2.34 17.66
CA ASN A 54 10.73 -3.62 17.48
C ASN A 54 11.03 -3.87 16.00
N SER A 55 12.22 -4.39 15.73
CA SER A 55 12.60 -4.91 14.42
C SER A 55 12.20 -6.38 14.28
N GLY A 56 11.87 -6.80 13.06
CA GLY A 56 11.59 -8.19 12.71
C GLY A 56 10.24 -8.39 12.04
N TYR A 57 10.11 -9.48 11.27
CA TYR A 57 8.93 -9.74 10.44
C TYR A 57 7.63 -9.88 11.25
N GLN A 58 7.71 -10.24 12.54
CA GLN A 58 6.55 -10.37 13.43
C GLN A 58 5.97 -9.03 13.89
N TYR A 59 6.78 -7.96 13.86
CA TYR A 59 6.41 -6.62 14.33
C TYR A 59 6.22 -5.62 13.18
N GLY A 60 6.48 -6.05 11.94
CA GLY A 60 6.32 -5.25 10.74
C GLY A 60 4.92 -5.30 10.13
N LEU A 61 4.74 -4.56 9.03
CA LEU A 61 3.51 -4.58 8.25
C LEU A 61 3.35 -5.92 7.53
N ARG A 62 2.31 -6.69 7.88
CA ARG A 62 1.97 -7.96 7.22
C ARG A 62 0.63 -7.85 6.51
N LEU A 63 0.63 -8.11 5.21
CA LEU A 63 -0.56 -7.99 4.38
C LEU A 63 -0.71 -9.22 3.49
N THR A 64 -1.94 -9.71 3.41
CA THR A 64 -2.34 -10.75 2.47
C THR A 64 -3.19 -10.09 1.40
N LEU A 65 -2.70 -10.08 0.18
CA LEU A 65 -3.35 -9.41 -0.95
C LEU A 65 -3.99 -10.46 -1.85
N ASN A 66 -5.25 -10.23 -2.24
CA ASN A 66 -5.93 -11.05 -3.22
C ASN A 66 -5.92 -10.32 -4.57
N LEU A 67 -5.27 -10.90 -5.57
CA LEU A 67 -5.24 -10.37 -6.93
C LEU A 67 -6.28 -11.12 -7.75
N ASP A 68 -7.29 -10.39 -8.22
CA ASP A 68 -8.28 -10.95 -9.15
C ASP A 68 -7.72 -10.96 -10.58
N LEU A 69 -7.01 -12.05 -10.90
CA LEU A 69 -6.36 -12.21 -12.20
C LEU A 69 -7.34 -12.46 -13.34
N LYS A 70 -8.60 -12.82 -13.06
CA LYS A 70 -9.58 -13.14 -14.10
C LYS A 70 -10.07 -11.91 -14.85
N ASN A 71 -10.08 -10.77 -14.18
CA ASN A 71 -10.51 -9.49 -14.73
C ASN A 71 -9.33 -8.63 -15.24
N TYR A 72 -8.16 -9.24 -15.39
CA TYR A 72 -6.96 -8.54 -15.82
C TYR A 72 -6.91 -8.43 -17.35
N VAL A 73 -6.89 -7.19 -17.86
CA VAL A 73 -6.85 -6.91 -19.30
C VAL A 73 -5.39 -6.80 -19.74
N SER A 74 -4.85 -7.88 -20.30
CA SER A 74 -3.43 -7.99 -20.70
C SER A 74 -2.98 -6.94 -21.73
N LEU A 75 -3.92 -6.33 -22.45
CA LEU A 75 -3.62 -5.26 -23.41
C LEU A 75 -3.28 -3.92 -22.73
N LEU A 76 -3.84 -3.65 -21.55
CA LEU A 76 -3.71 -2.38 -20.83
C LEU A 76 -2.75 -2.47 -19.65
N SER A 77 -2.39 -3.69 -19.25
CA SER A 77 -1.56 -3.92 -18.08
C SER A 77 -0.60 -5.07 -18.42
N PRO A 78 0.69 -4.78 -18.69
CA PRO A 78 1.64 -5.79 -19.14
C PRO A 78 2.21 -6.65 -17.99
N GLU A 79 2.07 -6.20 -16.74
CA GLU A 79 2.65 -6.87 -15.55
C GLU A 79 1.60 -7.29 -14.53
N VAL A 80 1.48 -8.61 -14.31
CA VAL A 80 0.60 -9.15 -13.27
C VAL A 80 1.33 -9.19 -11.93
N GLY A 81 0.91 -8.33 -11.00
CA GLY A 81 1.49 -8.28 -9.66
C GLY A 81 0.99 -7.09 -8.84
N VAL A 82 1.73 -6.79 -7.77
CA VAL A 82 1.51 -5.60 -6.95
C VAL A 82 2.77 -4.75 -7.02
N ARG A 83 2.63 -3.46 -7.28
CA ARG A 83 3.75 -2.53 -7.15
C ARG A 83 3.72 -1.86 -5.78
N VAL A 84 4.86 -1.87 -5.10
CA VAL A 84 5.00 -1.40 -3.72
C VAL A 84 6.01 -0.27 -3.67
N VAL A 85 5.64 0.81 -2.99
CA VAL A 85 6.52 1.93 -2.65
C VAL A 85 6.60 2.06 -1.13
N VAL A 86 7.83 2.14 -0.60
CA VAL A 86 8.12 2.49 0.79
C VAL A 86 8.69 3.90 0.78
N HIS A 87 7.97 4.84 1.40
CA HIS A 87 8.30 6.26 1.39
C HIS A 87 8.04 6.87 2.77
N GLN A 88 8.53 8.08 3.00
CA GLN A 88 8.22 8.83 4.22
C GLN A 88 6.74 9.24 4.25
N PRO A 89 6.08 9.30 5.42
CA PRO A 89 4.63 9.53 5.52
C PRO A 89 4.14 10.81 4.82
N SER A 90 4.88 11.91 4.93
CA SER A 90 4.54 13.22 4.38
C SER A 90 4.95 13.42 2.91
N VAL A 91 5.55 12.40 2.28
CA VAL A 91 6.00 12.46 0.90
C VAL A 91 4.99 11.75 0.00
N THR A 92 4.63 12.39 -1.11
CA THR A 92 3.81 11.77 -2.15
C THR A 92 4.63 10.70 -2.87
N PRO A 93 4.19 9.43 -2.89
CA PRO A 93 4.91 8.38 -3.60
C PRO A 93 4.81 8.56 -5.12
N ILE A 94 5.90 8.26 -5.83
CA ILE A 94 5.94 8.18 -7.30
C ILE A 94 6.17 6.72 -7.69
N PRO A 95 5.11 5.94 -7.93
CA PRO A 95 5.20 4.50 -8.14
C PRO A 95 6.10 4.14 -9.31
N GLU A 96 6.01 4.88 -10.41
CA GLU A 96 6.76 4.69 -11.65
C GLU A 96 8.27 4.74 -11.43
N GLU A 97 8.74 5.57 -10.49
CA GLU A 97 10.16 5.82 -10.23
C GLU A 97 10.70 5.00 -9.05
N GLU A 98 9.94 4.94 -7.94
CA GLU A 98 10.43 4.41 -6.66
C GLU A 98 9.89 3.01 -6.34
N GLY A 99 8.90 2.54 -7.10
CA GLY A 99 8.20 1.30 -6.82
C GLY A 99 8.93 0.05 -7.28
N PHE A 100 8.78 -1.03 -6.52
CA PHE A 100 9.22 -2.37 -6.93
C PHE A 100 8.01 -3.30 -7.12
N SER A 101 8.07 -4.15 -8.15
CA SER A 101 7.00 -5.09 -8.49
C SER A 101 7.16 -6.41 -7.73
N LEU A 102 6.15 -6.75 -6.93
CA LEU A 102 5.93 -8.06 -6.36
C LEU A 102 5.14 -8.90 -7.35
N HIS A 103 5.87 -9.70 -8.11
CA HIS A 103 5.28 -10.77 -8.91
C HIS A 103 4.90 -11.93 -8.01
N ARG A 104 3.97 -12.77 -8.47
CA ARG A 104 3.46 -13.92 -7.71
C ARG A 104 4.59 -14.94 -7.43
N VAL A 105 5.37 -14.70 -6.39
CA VAL A 105 6.38 -15.58 -5.78
C VAL A 105 6.36 -15.28 -4.29
N THR A 106 6.22 -16.31 -3.46
CA THR A 106 6.25 -16.22 -2.00
C THR A 106 7.56 -15.57 -1.55
N LEU A 107 7.53 -14.30 -1.14
CA LEU A 107 8.68 -13.67 -0.50
C LEU A 107 8.79 -14.16 0.93
N THR A 108 9.76 -15.05 1.18
CA THR A 108 10.26 -15.32 2.53
C THR A 108 11.38 -14.32 2.80
N SER A 109 11.28 -13.57 3.91
CA SER A 109 12.36 -12.69 4.35
C SER A 109 13.51 -13.55 4.87
N ASN A 110 14.44 -13.92 3.99
CA ASN A 110 15.66 -14.61 4.39
C ASN A 110 16.73 -13.55 4.62
N TRP A 111 16.91 -13.16 5.88
CA TRP A 111 18.05 -12.34 6.30
C TRP A 111 19.32 -13.21 6.20
N PRO A 112 20.42 -12.74 5.57
CA PRO A 112 21.66 -13.49 5.54
C PRO A 112 22.26 -13.54 6.94
N GLN A 113 22.26 -14.73 7.55
CA GLN A 113 23.09 -14.99 8.73
C GLN A 113 24.55 -14.92 8.28
N ASN A 114 25.28 -13.94 8.81
CA ASN A 114 26.72 -13.85 8.70
C ASN A 114 27.30 -13.83 10.11
#